data_AF-A0A351FY09-F1
#
_entry.id   AF-A0A351FY09-F1
#
_cell.length_a   1.000
_cell.length_b   1.000
_cell.length_c   1.000
_cell.angle_alpha   90.00
_cell.angle_beta   90.00
_cell.angle_gamma   90.00
#
_symmetry.space_group_name_H-M   'P 1'
#
loop_
_entity.id
_entity.type
_entity.pdbx_description
1 polymer ?
#
loop_
_entity_poly.entity_id
_entity_poly.type
_entity_poly.pdbx_seq_one_letter_code
_entity_poly.pdbx_strand_id
1 'polypeptide(L)'
;MSLPPQAELFADGALRGGWWHVAEPGRIVCDLCPRECSLKPGDRGFCFVRENRDGEMALSTFGRSTGFCIDPIEKKPLNHFYPGTPVLSFGTAGCNLGCQFCQNWDISKSREVARLSEVATPEMIAAAAQEHGCRSVAYTYNDPIVWAEYAIATAAACRAVGIKSVAVTAGYISPSARAPFFHAMDAANVDLKAFDEAFYRQITYSQLQPVLDTLTWLKNESDVWFEITNLVIPDANDGEDDLRRMCDWILQHVGDSVPVHFSAFHPDFRMQDRPRTPHATLLKAYEIARQQGLQFVYVGNVNDVEHQSTYCPACQGLLIERNWYQLGTYQLQSDRCAHCNTQIAGHFDEHPGTWGRQRQPVRIAAQTPQSQSSIPADRRTEATVSIQEESMSTRATNTTPIELSAPQRRAVHQVACEVLAATTKGRSPNLSDMDWHGADKLSVMGAFVTVKRHERLRGCCGTLGQVMSLSEAVLGAAQRTASDDPRLPPLSPTELRHLHVGVTLLSDFEPVRVTGRNRIDAVTVGQHGLRIARGEHAGLLLPSVAVDNGWDAETFLQQVCRKAKLPVTAWEDEATELLTFAG
;
A
#
# COMPACT_ATOMS: atom_id res chain seq x y z
N MET A 1 14.03 25.45 -12.49
CA MET A 1 14.14 25.78 -11.05
C MET A 1 14.68 24.55 -10.35
N SER A 2 15.86 24.67 -9.74
CA SER A 2 16.38 23.73 -8.76
C SER A 2 15.34 23.52 -7.65
N LEU A 3 15.36 22.36 -6.99
CA LEU A 3 14.66 22.14 -5.72
C LEU A 3 14.75 23.40 -4.84
N PRO A 4 13.71 23.77 -4.06
CA PRO A 4 13.80 24.93 -3.17
C PRO A 4 15.15 24.89 -2.43
N PRO A 5 15.92 26.00 -2.47
CA PRO A 5 17.32 26.01 -2.10
C PRO A 5 17.48 25.52 -0.66
N GLN A 6 18.18 24.39 -0.52
CA GLN A 6 18.42 23.63 0.71
C GLN A 6 17.15 23.18 1.44
N ALA A 7 16.97 21.87 1.45
CA ALA A 7 16.01 21.10 2.23
C ALA A 7 16.16 21.38 3.74
N GLU A 8 15.68 22.53 4.19
CA GLU A 8 15.63 22.83 5.62
C GLU A 8 14.58 21.92 6.27
N LEU A 9 14.97 21.31 7.38
CA LEU A 9 14.08 20.49 8.19
C LEU A 9 13.40 21.38 9.24
N PHE A 10 12.15 21.06 9.57
CA PHE A 10 11.55 21.49 10.82
C PHE A 10 12.30 20.88 12.01
N ALA A 11 12.11 21.44 13.21
CA ALA A 11 12.78 20.97 14.43
C ALA A 11 12.49 19.49 14.76
N ASP A 12 11.38 18.94 14.27
CA ASP A 12 10.99 17.53 14.43
C ASP A 12 11.48 16.61 13.28
N GLY A 13 12.29 17.14 12.36
CA GLY A 13 12.88 16.40 11.25
C GLY A 13 11.98 16.25 10.02
N ALA A 14 10.79 16.86 9.99
CA ALA A 14 9.99 16.92 8.76
C ALA A 14 10.64 17.85 7.74
N LEU A 15 10.52 17.54 6.44
CA LEU A 15 11.06 18.40 5.40
C LEU A 15 10.14 19.61 5.16
N ARG A 16 10.69 20.82 5.00
CA ARG A 16 9.96 21.97 4.44
C ARG A 16 9.63 21.70 2.97
N GLY A 17 8.35 21.51 2.68
CA GLY A 17 7.83 21.16 1.36
C GLY A 17 7.82 22.34 0.39
N GLY A 18 7.96 22.05 -0.91
CA GLY A 18 7.82 23.01 -2.00
C GLY A 18 6.41 23.09 -2.57
N TRP A 19 6.25 23.95 -3.57
CA TRP A 19 5.01 24.18 -4.34
C TRP A 19 3.81 24.57 -3.48
N TRP A 20 3.88 25.77 -2.92
CA TRP A 20 2.78 26.39 -2.19
C TRP A 20 2.95 27.90 -2.15
N HIS A 21 1.85 28.60 -1.87
CA HIS A 21 1.86 30.04 -1.61
C HIS A 21 0.97 30.38 -0.41
N VAL A 22 1.21 31.54 0.20
CA VAL A 22 0.36 32.10 1.25
C VAL A 22 -0.87 32.70 0.58
N ALA A 23 -2.06 32.21 0.95
CA ALA A 23 -3.31 32.81 0.50
C ALA A 23 -3.72 33.97 1.42
N GLU A 24 -3.59 33.77 2.74
CA GLU A 24 -3.87 34.74 3.79
C GLU A 24 -2.94 34.44 4.99
N PRO A 25 -2.73 35.36 5.95
CA PRO A 25 -1.87 35.09 7.11
C PRO A 25 -2.20 33.76 7.81
N GLY A 26 -1.24 32.83 7.82
CA GLY A 26 -1.37 31.48 8.39
C GLY A 26 -2.05 30.44 7.50
N ARG A 27 -2.71 30.83 6.40
CA ARG A 27 -3.34 29.92 5.44
C ARG A 27 -2.51 29.78 4.17
N ILE A 28 -2.23 28.55 3.77
CA ILE A 28 -1.47 28.24 2.56
C ILE A 28 -2.32 27.49 1.54
N VAL A 29 -1.94 27.56 0.28
CA VAL A 29 -2.49 26.74 -0.81
C VAL A 29 -1.37 25.88 -1.39
N CYS A 30 -1.62 24.58 -1.53
CA CYS A 30 -0.67 23.63 -2.11
C CYS A 30 -0.77 23.61 -3.64
N ASP A 31 0.28 24.03 -4.32
CA ASP A 31 0.34 24.17 -5.79
C ASP A 31 0.96 22.96 -6.49
N LEU A 32 1.27 21.87 -5.76
CA LEU A 32 1.94 20.69 -6.31
C LEU A 32 1.09 19.94 -7.35
N CYS A 33 -0.20 19.84 -7.09
CA CYS A 33 -1.12 19.06 -7.93
C CYS A 33 -2.44 19.83 -8.12
N PRO A 34 -3.27 19.45 -9.10
CA PRO A 34 -4.49 20.20 -9.46
C PRO A 34 -5.57 20.26 -8.37
N ARG A 35 -5.30 19.72 -7.17
CA ARG A 35 -6.21 19.83 -6.02
C ARG A 35 -6.21 21.18 -5.35
N GLU A 36 -5.10 21.93 -5.44
CA GLU A 36 -4.99 23.27 -4.87
C GLU A 36 -5.50 23.34 -3.42
N CYS A 37 -5.07 22.39 -2.58
CA CYS A 37 -5.60 22.24 -1.23
C CYS A 37 -5.33 23.52 -0.42
N SER A 38 -6.40 24.20 0.02
CA SER A 38 -6.31 25.34 0.95
C SER A 38 -6.29 24.84 2.39
N LEU A 39 -5.19 25.11 3.09
CA LEU A 39 -4.86 24.53 4.39
C LEU A 39 -4.73 25.63 5.45
N LYS A 40 -5.50 25.54 6.53
CA LYS A 40 -5.25 26.32 7.77
C LYS A 40 -4.09 25.69 8.54
N PRO A 41 -3.50 26.38 9.54
CA PRO A 41 -2.48 25.77 10.39
C PRO A 41 -2.98 24.46 11.01
N GLY A 42 -2.19 23.39 10.89
CA GLY A 42 -2.51 22.03 11.31
C GLY A 42 -3.31 21.19 10.30
N ASP A 43 -3.87 21.81 9.25
CA ASP A 43 -4.59 21.06 8.21
C ASP A 43 -3.60 20.26 7.34
N ARG A 44 -4.07 19.09 6.89
CA ARG A 44 -3.38 18.26 5.91
C ARG A 44 -4.11 18.28 4.58
N GLY A 45 -3.34 18.26 3.50
CA GLY A 45 -3.85 18.09 2.14
C GLY A 45 -4.58 16.76 1.98
N PHE A 46 -5.30 16.63 0.86
CA PHE A 46 -6.02 15.40 0.51
C PHE A 46 -5.13 14.14 0.57
N CYS A 47 -3.85 14.29 0.25
CA CYS A 47 -2.87 13.21 0.31
C CYS A 47 -2.41 12.82 1.71
N PHE A 48 -2.81 13.54 2.76
CA PHE A 48 -2.44 13.36 4.16
C PHE A 48 -0.96 13.54 4.53
N VAL A 49 -0.06 13.65 3.55
CA VAL A 49 1.40 13.72 3.81
C VAL A 49 1.96 15.14 3.76
N ARG A 50 1.18 16.08 3.26
CA ARG A 50 1.49 17.51 3.16
C ARG A 50 0.63 18.28 4.15
N GLU A 51 1.27 18.97 5.07
CA GLU A 51 0.65 19.64 6.23
C GLU A 51 1.01 21.12 6.22
N ASN A 52 0.07 21.99 6.57
CA ASN A 52 0.40 23.37 6.92
C ASN A 52 0.88 23.40 8.36
N ARG A 53 2.17 23.61 8.56
CA ARG A 53 2.82 23.71 9.86
C ARG A 53 3.31 25.13 10.07
N ASP A 54 2.68 25.82 11.00
CA ASP A 54 3.03 27.20 11.38
C ASP A 54 3.09 28.19 10.19
N GLY A 55 2.22 28.00 9.19
CA GLY A 55 2.14 28.84 8.00
C GLY A 55 3.06 28.41 6.85
N GLU A 56 3.69 27.24 6.95
CA GLU A 56 4.59 26.69 5.95
C GLU A 56 4.21 25.25 5.58
N MET A 57 4.54 24.82 4.36
CA MET A 57 4.29 23.44 3.95
C MET A 57 5.31 22.49 4.58
N ALA A 58 4.84 21.43 5.22
CA ALA A 58 5.66 20.32 5.73
C ALA A 58 5.36 19.03 4.95
N LEU A 59 6.40 18.32 4.53
CA LEU A 59 6.33 16.96 3.98
C LEU A 59 6.73 15.94 5.04
N SER A 60 5.77 15.14 5.47
CA SER A 60 5.95 14.16 6.57
C SER A 60 6.61 12.84 6.16
N THR A 61 6.72 12.57 4.85
CA THR A 61 7.22 11.29 4.31
C THR A 61 8.65 11.32 3.79
N PHE A 62 9.34 12.45 3.86
CA PHE A 62 10.72 12.52 3.35
C PHE A 62 11.63 11.57 4.13
N GLY A 63 12.42 10.77 3.41
CA GLY A 63 13.32 9.78 4.03
C GLY A 63 12.61 8.59 4.68
N ARG A 64 11.34 8.36 4.36
CA ARG A 64 10.49 7.31 4.95
C ARG A 64 9.80 6.49 3.87
N SER A 65 9.87 5.16 3.96
CA SER A 65 9.27 4.25 2.97
C SER A 65 8.42 3.18 3.63
N THR A 66 7.30 2.84 2.99
CA THR A 66 6.36 1.80 3.46
C THR A 66 6.80 0.36 3.14
N GLY A 67 7.99 0.20 2.54
CA GLY A 67 8.62 -1.07 2.27
C GLY A 67 9.33 -1.08 0.91
N PHE A 68 10.20 -2.05 0.73
CA PHE A 68 11.02 -2.20 -0.47
C PHE A 68 10.86 -3.58 -1.09
N CYS A 69 10.81 -3.63 -2.41
CA CYS A 69 10.78 -4.89 -3.14
C CYS A 69 11.48 -4.73 -4.49
N ILE A 70 12.32 -5.69 -4.83
CA ILE A 70 12.86 -5.82 -6.18
C ILE A 70 11.89 -6.69 -6.98
N ASP A 71 11.50 -6.17 -8.13
CA ASP A 71 10.57 -6.79 -9.09
C ASP A 71 11.17 -6.64 -10.50
N PRO A 72 10.67 -7.38 -11.52
CA PRO A 72 10.99 -7.10 -12.92
C PRO A 72 10.43 -5.75 -13.38
N ILE A 73 11.11 -5.09 -14.31
CA ILE A 73 10.67 -3.82 -14.89
C ILE A 73 9.30 -3.92 -15.59
N GLU A 74 8.96 -5.10 -16.11
CA GLU A 74 7.65 -5.40 -16.71
C GLU A 74 6.49 -5.21 -15.72
N LYS A 75 6.74 -5.32 -14.41
CA LYS A 75 5.73 -5.05 -13.37
C LYS A 75 5.49 -3.54 -13.17
N LYS A 76 6.36 -2.68 -13.68
CA LYS A 76 6.22 -1.22 -13.71
C LYS A 76 5.76 -0.77 -15.10
N PRO A 77 4.73 -1.43 -15.66
CA PRO A 77 4.40 -1.57 -17.09
C PRO A 77 5.27 -0.77 -18.06
N LEU A 78 6.54 -1.16 -18.14
CA LEU A 78 7.57 -0.53 -18.96
C LEU A 78 8.22 -1.62 -19.83
N ASN A 79 7.53 -2.00 -20.90
CA ASN A 79 7.97 -3.07 -21.79
C ASN A 79 9.10 -2.62 -22.72
N HIS A 80 9.33 -1.33 -22.87
CA HIS A 80 10.30 -0.74 -23.78
C HIS A 80 11.37 0.06 -23.02
N PHE A 81 11.61 -0.27 -21.75
CA PHE A 81 12.64 0.35 -20.93
C PHE A 81 13.46 -0.72 -20.19
N TYR A 82 14.59 -1.10 -20.77
CA TYR A 82 15.51 -2.14 -20.29
C TYR A 82 14.81 -3.46 -19.89
N PRO A 83 14.13 -4.15 -20.84
CA PRO A 83 13.35 -5.36 -20.56
C PRO A 83 14.13 -6.43 -19.80
N GLY A 84 13.48 -7.08 -18.83
CA GLY A 84 14.00 -8.19 -18.04
C GLY A 84 14.95 -7.77 -16.91
N THR A 85 15.20 -6.47 -16.73
CA THR A 85 16.10 -5.98 -15.68
C THR A 85 15.39 -5.84 -14.32
N PRO A 86 16.13 -6.00 -13.20
CA PRO A 86 15.60 -5.76 -11.87
C PRO A 86 15.38 -4.28 -11.58
N VAL A 87 14.26 -3.97 -10.92
CA VAL A 87 13.91 -2.63 -10.42
C VAL A 87 13.58 -2.65 -8.93
N LEU A 88 14.32 -1.86 -8.14
CA LEU A 88 14.02 -1.66 -6.73
C LEU A 88 12.82 -0.71 -6.59
N SER A 89 11.75 -1.18 -5.96
CA SER A 89 10.45 -0.49 -5.92
C SER A 89 10.09 -0.09 -4.49
N PHE A 90 9.67 1.16 -4.31
CA PHE A 90 9.20 1.66 -3.02
C PHE A 90 8.13 2.75 -3.16
N GLY A 91 7.46 3.04 -2.05
CA GLY A 91 6.44 4.08 -1.97
C GLY A 91 6.26 4.60 -0.55
N THR A 92 5.51 5.68 -0.42
CA THR A 92 5.22 6.30 0.87
C THR A 92 3.72 6.16 1.23
N ALA A 93 3.27 6.74 2.33
CA ALA A 93 1.85 6.80 2.65
C ALA A 93 1.12 7.86 1.80
N GLY A 94 -0.21 7.76 1.71
CA GLY A 94 -1.04 8.80 1.11
C GLY A 94 -1.03 8.84 -0.42
N CYS A 95 -1.94 9.58 -1.05
CA CYS A 95 -2.05 9.73 -2.50
C CYS A 95 -2.94 10.93 -2.86
N ASN A 96 -2.66 11.61 -3.97
CA ASN A 96 -3.48 12.71 -4.48
C ASN A 96 -4.70 12.24 -5.27
N LEU A 97 -4.93 10.93 -5.44
CA LEU A 97 -6.16 10.39 -6.01
C LEU A 97 -6.97 9.60 -4.97
N GLY A 98 -8.27 9.54 -5.16
CA GLY A 98 -9.23 8.82 -4.34
C GLY A 98 -9.71 7.48 -4.93
N CYS A 99 -8.95 6.88 -5.86
CA CYS A 99 -9.33 5.66 -6.60
C CYS A 99 -10.03 4.60 -5.75
N GLN A 100 -11.29 4.30 -6.07
CA GLN A 100 -12.11 3.30 -5.37
C GLN A 100 -11.64 1.84 -5.60
N PHE A 101 -10.83 1.60 -6.62
CA PHE A 101 -10.27 0.30 -7.01
C PHE A 101 -8.79 0.12 -6.62
N CYS A 102 -8.23 1.01 -5.79
CA CYS A 102 -6.79 0.98 -5.49
C CYS A 102 -6.36 -0.34 -4.84
N GLN A 103 -5.38 -1.03 -5.43
CA GLN A 103 -4.87 -2.30 -4.90
C GLN A 103 -3.95 -2.11 -3.68
N ASN A 104 -3.24 -0.97 -3.62
CA ASN A 104 -2.40 -0.57 -2.48
C ASN A 104 -3.15 0.43 -1.58
N TRP A 105 -4.44 0.19 -1.33
CA TRP A 105 -5.29 1.12 -0.58
C TRP A 105 -4.86 1.27 0.88
N ASP A 106 -4.28 0.22 1.46
CA ASP A 106 -3.73 0.18 2.82
C ASP A 106 -2.57 1.18 2.99
N ILE A 107 -1.77 1.40 1.95
CA ILE A 107 -0.67 2.38 1.93
C ILE A 107 -1.17 3.75 1.45
N SER A 108 -1.85 3.79 0.30
CA SER A 108 -2.23 5.04 -0.38
C SER A 108 -3.34 5.82 0.30
N LYS A 109 -4.13 5.19 1.19
CA LYS A 109 -5.16 5.84 2.01
C LYS A 109 -4.77 5.97 3.48
N SER A 110 -3.54 5.58 3.83
CA SER A 110 -3.06 5.64 5.21
C SER A 110 -2.84 7.08 5.67
N ARG A 111 -3.16 7.32 6.94
CA ARG A 111 -2.86 8.56 7.69
C ARG A 111 -1.66 8.40 8.63
N GLU A 112 -1.16 7.17 8.82
CA GLU A 112 -0.12 6.84 9.80
C GLU A 112 1.26 6.67 9.15
N VAL A 113 1.92 7.79 8.84
CA VAL A 113 3.26 7.79 8.22
C VAL A 113 4.31 7.14 9.13
N ALA A 114 4.23 7.36 10.45
CA ALA A 114 5.26 6.93 11.40
C ALA A 114 5.21 5.43 11.77
N ARG A 115 4.02 4.81 11.75
CA ARG A 115 3.85 3.40 12.14
C ARG A 115 4.22 2.43 11.02
N LEU A 116 4.15 2.89 9.77
CA LEU A 116 4.25 2.05 8.57
C LEU A 116 5.56 2.24 7.80
N SER A 117 6.46 3.13 8.22
CA SER A 117 7.60 3.51 7.38
C SER A 117 8.96 3.25 8.01
N GLU A 118 9.82 2.55 7.28
CA GLU A 118 11.25 2.39 7.55
C GLU A 118 12.00 3.69 7.19
N VAL A 119 13.08 4.01 7.92
CA VAL A 119 13.99 5.12 7.58
C VAL A 119 14.82 4.71 6.38
N ALA A 120 14.76 5.50 5.31
CA ALA A 120 15.50 5.26 4.09
C ALA A 120 15.86 6.59 3.42
N THR A 121 17.11 7.03 3.57
CA THR A 121 17.54 8.24 2.86
C THR A 121 17.68 7.98 1.36
N PRO A 122 17.65 9.01 0.51
CA PRO A 122 18.00 8.91 -0.91
C PRO A 122 19.25 8.06 -1.20
N GLU A 123 20.32 8.28 -0.43
CA GLU A 123 21.61 7.58 -0.58
C GLU A 123 21.52 6.11 -0.17
N MET A 124 20.77 5.80 0.90
CA MET A 124 20.54 4.42 1.32
C MET A 124 19.80 3.62 0.24
N ILE A 125 18.82 4.24 -0.41
CA ILE A 125 18.08 3.60 -1.51
C ILE A 125 18.96 3.38 -2.73
N ALA A 126 19.74 4.40 -3.12
CA ALA A 126 20.68 4.29 -4.24
C ALA A 126 21.75 3.21 -3.99
N ALA A 127 22.31 3.17 -2.78
CA ALA A 127 23.28 2.15 -2.38
C ALA A 127 22.69 0.73 -2.40
N ALA A 128 21.48 0.54 -1.86
CA ALA A 128 20.80 -0.75 -1.88
C ALA A 128 20.48 -1.21 -3.31
N ALA A 129 20.05 -0.29 -4.19
CA ALA A 129 19.82 -0.60 -5.59
C ALA A 129 21.12 -1.06 -6.29
N GLN A 130 22.24 -0.37 -6.03
CA GLN A 130 23.55 -0.74 -6.56
C GLN A 130 24.03 -2.09 -6.01
N GLU A 131 23.92 -2.33 -4.70
CA GLU A 131 24.31 -3.59 -4.04
C GLU A 131 23.55 -4.80 -4.62
N HIS A 132 22.27 -4.63 -4.89
CA HIS A 132 21.43 -5.68 -5.49
C HIS A 132 21.50 -5.74 -7.01
N GLY A 133 22.37 -4.95 -7.66
CA GLY A 133 22.51 -4.94 -9.12
C GLY A 133 21.25 -4.52 -9.87
N CYS A 134 20.40 -3.70 -9.23
CA CYS A 134 19.21 -3.14 -9.88
C CYS A 134 19.62 -2.21 -11.03
N ARG A 135 18.92 -2.25 -12.16
CA ARG A 135 19.12 -1.29 -13.24
C ARG A 135 18.48 0.06 -12.92
N SER A 136 17.39 0.02 -12.16
CA SER A 136 16.57 1.18 -11.85
C SER A 136 15.95 1.13 -10.45
N VAL A 137 15.47 2.29 -9.99
CA VAL A 137 14.60 2.46 -8.83
C VAL A 137 13.25 2.99 -9.31
N ALA A 138 12.15 2.37 -8.86
CA ALA A 138 10.79 2.79 -9.14
C ALA A 138 10.11 3.43 -7.92
N TYR A 139 9.62 4.65 -8.13
CA TYR A 139 8.76 5.40 -7.22
C TYR A 139 7.29 5.01 -7.50
N THR A 140 6.69 4.23 -6.60
CA THR A 140 5.42 3.51 -6.86
C THR A 140 4.61 3.26 -5.58
N TYR A 141 3.73 2.25 -5.58
CA TYR A 141 2.76 1.82 -4.55
C TYR A 141 1.66 2.84 -4.27
N ASN A 142 2.04 4.10 -4.07
CA ASN A 142 1.16 5.25 -4.12
C ASN A 142 1.54 6.14 -5.33
N ASP A 143 1.13 7.41 -5.32
CA ASP A 143 1.52 8.34 -6.38
C ASP A 143 2.76 9.14 -5.94
N PRO A 144 3.89 9.06 -6.67
CA PRO A 144 5.13 9.74 -6.29
C PRO A 144 5.07 11.26 -6.35
N ILE A 145 4.07 11.84 -7.03
CA ILE A 145 3.88 13.30 -7.09
C ILE A 145 3.71 13.88 -5.68
N VAL A 146 3.00 13.20 -4.77
CA VAL A 146 2.69 13.79 -3.45
C VAL A 146 3.90 13.94 -2.54
N TRP A 147 4.99 13.26 -2.87
CA TRP A 147 6.28 13.28 -2.19
C TRP A 147 7.42 13.60 -3.18
N ALA A 148 7.14 14.46 -4.17
CA ALA A 148 8.04 14.83 -5.26
C ALA A 148 9.48 15.15 -4.81
N GLU A 149 9.66 15.88 -3.71
CA GLU A 149 10.98 16.24 -3.17
C GLU A 149 11.82 15.00 -2.86
N TYR A 150 11.20 13.97 -2.28
CA TYR A 150 11.89 12.73 -1.93
C TYR A 150 12.19 11.88 -3.17
N ALA A 151 11.28 11.85 -4.15
CA ALA A 151 11.52 11.19 -5.43
C ALA A 151 12.68 11.86 -6.20
N ILE A 152 12.70 13.20 -6.28
CA ILE A 152 13.75 13.96 -6.96
C ILE A 152 15.10 13.78 -6.27
N ALA A 153 15.15 13.88 -4.93
CA ALA A 153 16.38 13.68 -4.17
C ALA A 153 16.93 12.25 -4.36
N THR A 154 16.06 11.24 -4.29
CA THR A 154 16.43 9.84 -4.56
C THR A 154 16.91 9.66 -5.99
N ALA A 155 16.29 10.31 -6.97
CA ALA A 155 16.72 10.23 -8.36
C ALA A 155 18.11 10.86 -8.58
N ALA A 156 18.42 11.95 -7.89
CA ALA A 156 19.75 12.53 -7.89
C ALA A 156 20.80 11.57 -7.29
N ALA A 157 20.49 10.94 -6.15
CA ALA A 157 21.36 9.94 -5.52
C ALA A 157 21.58 8.72 -6.43
N CYS A 158 20.51 8.17 -7.03
CA CYS A 158 20.58 7.07 -7.99
C CYS A 158 21.47 7.42 -9.19
N ARG A 159 21.30 8.62 -9.77
CA ARG A 159 22.10 9.08 -10.91
C ARG A 159 23.60 9.15 -10.59
N ALA A 160 23.96 9.56 -9.37
CA ALA A 160 25.36 9.62 -8.93
C ALA A 160 26.06 8.25 -8.92
N VAL A 161 25.29 7.15 -8.85
CA VAL A 161 25.79 5.77 -8.87
C VAL A 161 25.39 4.99 -10.13
N GLY A 162 24.89 5.69 -11.17
CA GLY A 162 24.54 5.09 -12.46
C GLY A 162 23.21 4.32 -12.49
N ILE A 163 22.36 4.49 -11.48
CA ILE A 163 21.06 3.83 -11.37
C ILE A 163 19.96 4.72 -11.98
N LYS A 164 19.10 4.12 -12.82
CA LYS A 164 18.00 4.81 -13.50
C LYS A 164 16.81 5.07 -12.57
N SER A 165 16.04 6.12 -12.83
CA SER A 165 14.89 6.52 -12.02
C SER A 165 13.57 6.41 -12.79
N VAL A 166 12.60 5.70 -12.20
CA VAL A 166 11.31 5.37 -12.81
C VAL A 166 10.15 5.90 -11.96
N ALA A 167 9.24 6.67 -12.55
CA ALA A 167 8.00 7.07 -11.90
C ALA A 167 6.83 6.18 -12.35
N VAL A 168 6.06 5.60 -11.42
CA VAL A 168 4.75 4.99 -11.71
C VAL A 168 3.69 5.88 -11.09
N THR A 169 2.93 6.59 -11.91
CA THR A 169 2.12 7.74 -11.46
C THR A 169 0.80 7.83 -12.22
N ALA A 170 -0.20 8.48 -11.61
CA ALA A 170 -1.40 8.91 -12.31
C ALA A 170 -1.19 10.18 -13.17
N GLY A 171 -0.01 10.80 -13.12
CA GLY A 171 0.29 12.02 -13.89
C GLY A 171 -0.54 13.24 -13.44
N TYR A 172 -1.13 13.20 -12.24
CA TYR A 172 -2.00 14.26 -11.73
C TYR A 172 -1.19 15.36 -11.02
N ILE A 173 -0.45 16.15 -11.81
CA ILE A 173 0.52 17.16 -11.37
C ILE A 173 0.18 18.54 -11.94
N SER A 174 0.52 19.61 -11.21
CA SER A 174 0.35 20.97 -11.72
C SER A 174 1.43 21.33 -12.75
N PRO A 175 1.18 22.30 -13.65
CA PRO A 175 2.18 22.73 -14.62
C PRO A 175 3.51 23.18 -13.99
N SER A 176 3.47 23.89 -12.85
CA SER A 176 4.66 24.42 -12.17
C SER A 176 5.54 23.34 -11.53
N ALA A 177 4.94 22.21 -11.12
CA ALA A 177 5.65 21.08 -10.55
C ALA A 177 6.09 20.03 -11.58
N ARG A 178 5.44 19.99 -12.75
CA ARG A 178 5.63 18.97 -13.78
C ARG A 178 7.09 18.85 -14.25
N ALA A 179 7.67 19.94 -14.73
CA ALA A 179 9.03 19.92 -15.26
C ALA A 179 10.09 19.54 -14.20
N PRO A 180 10.12 20.14 -12.99
CA PRO A 180 11.04 19.71 -11.94
C PRO A 180 10.94 18.21 -11.58
N PHE A 181 9.72 17.67 -11.50
CA PHE A 181 9.51 16.26 -11.15
C PHE A 181 9.99 15.32 -12.26
N PHE A 182 9.50 15.50 -13.48
CA PHE A 182 9.78 14.57 -14.58
C PHE A 182 11.21 14.70 -15.11
N HIS A 183 11.84 15.88 -15.11
CA HIS A 183 13.25 16.00 -15.51
C HIS A 183 14.21 15.23 -14.57
N ALA A 184 13.78 14.87 -13.37
CA ALA A 184 14.56 14.02 -12.49
C ALA A 184 14.51 12.53 -12.88
N MET A 185 13.50 12.12 -13.66
CA MET A 185 13.23 10.72 -14.04
C MET A 185 13.89 10.35 -15.37
N ASP A 186 14.23 9.07 -15.53
CA ASP A 186 14.65 8.49 -16.81
C ASP A 186 13.46 7.87 -17.56
N ALA A 187 12.47 7.33 -16.83
CA ALA A 187 11.23 6.86 -17.42
C ALA A 187 10.00 7.05 -16.52
N ALA A 188 8.82 6.99 -17.13
CA ALA A 188 7.54 7.05 -16.44
C ALA A 188 6.52 6.05 -17.01
N ASN A 189 5.79 5.36 -16.15
CA ASN A 189 4.51 4.78 -16.51
C ASN A 189 3.40 5.68 -16.00
N VAL A 190 2.53 6.16 -16.91
CA VAL A 190 1.43 7.07 -16.58
C VAL A 190 0.09 6.37 -16.73
N ASP A 191 -0.67 6.31 -15.64
CA ASP A 191 -2.01 5.71 -15.66
C ASP A 191 -3.05 6.68 -16.26
N LEU A 192 -3.45 6.42 -17.51
CA LEU A 192 -4.65 7.01 -18.11
C LEU A 192 -5.85 6.14 -17.75
N LYS A 193 -6.51 6.46 -16.63
CA LYS A 193 -7.44 5.54 -15.95
C LYS A 193 -8.78 5.38 -16.67
N ALA A 194 -9.19 6.35 -17.48
CA ALA A 194 -10.36 6.31 -18.35
C ALA A 194 -10.27 7.45 -19.36
N PHE A 195 -11.18 7.48 -20.33
CA PHE A 195 -11.38 8.64 -21.21
C PHE A 195 -12.79 9.23 -21.04
N ASP A 196 -13.15 9.37 -19.76
CA ASP A 196 -14.42 9.90 -19.27
C ASP A 196 -14.20 10.74 -17.99
N GLU A 197 -14.66 11.98 -18.00
CA GLU A 197 -14.56 12.90 -16.87
C GLU A 197 -15.45 12.46 -15.69
N ALA A 198 -16.57 11.77 -15.93
CA ALA A 198 -17.43 11.28 -14.86
C ALA A 198 -16.74 10.17 -14.06
N PHE A 199 -16.05 9.23 -14.72
CA PHE A 199 -15.15 8.26 -14.08
C PHE A 199 -14.13 8.97 -13.19
N TYR A 200 -13.45 10.00 -13.70
CA TYR A 200 -12.43 10.72 -12.94
C TYR A 200 -13.02 11.39 -11.68
N ARG A 201 -14.18 12.04 -11.81
CA ARG A 201 -14.84 12.71 -10.68
C ARG A 201 -15.37 11.74 -9.63
N GLN A 202 -15.99 10.64 -10.05
CA GLN A 202 -16.75 9.76 -9.17
C GLN A 202 -15.90 8.61 -8.61
N ILE A 203 -15.02 8.03 -9.43
CA ILE A 203 -14.27 6.82 -9.08
C ILE A 203 -12.87 7.18 -8.57
N THR A 204 -12.20 8.19 -9.15
CA THR A 204 -10.84 8.59 -8.75
C THR A 204 -10.78 9.90 -7.98
N TYR A 205 -11.90 10.62 -7.86
CA TYR A 205 -12.01 11.94 -7.23
C TYR A 205 -11.00 12.96 -7.79
N SER A 206 -10.70 12.89 -9.08
CA SER A 206 -9.76 13.73 -9.81
C SER A 206 -10.40 14.25 -11.11
N GLN A 207 -9.58 14.75 -12.04
CA GLN A 207 -10.00 15.28 -13.34
C GLN A 207 -9.16 14.65 -14.45
N LEU A 208 -9.75 14.44 -15.62
CA LEU A 208 -9.07 13.83 -16.76
C LEU A 208 -8.03 14.78 -17.38
N GLN A 209 -8.41 16.04 -17.61
CA GLN A 209 -7.60 17.00 -18.37
C GLN A 209 -6.16 17.15 -17.84
N PRO A 210 -5.89 17.28 -16.53
CA PRO A 210 -4.51 17.41 -16.05
C PRO A 210 -3.60 16.20 -16.35
N VAL A 211 -4.19 15.01 -16.50
CA VAL A 211 -3.44 13.81 -16.92
C VAL A 211 -3.12 13.88 -18.41
N LEU A 212 -4.08 14.30 -19.23
CA LEU A 212 -3.88 14.51 -20.67
C LEU A 212 -2.80 15.57 -20.93
N ASP A 213 -2.86 16.71 -20.22
CA ASP A 213 -1.85 17.77 -20.30
C ASP A 213 -0.45 17.25 -19.94
N THR A 214 -0.37 16.33 -18.97
CA THR A 214 0.90 15.74 -18.55
C THR A 214 1.45 14.78 -19.62
N LEU A 215 0.60 13.96 -20.24
CA LEU A 215 1.00 13.10 -21.37
C LEU A 215 1.46 13.91 -22.59
N THR A 216 0.72 14.96 -22.95
CA THR A 216 1.11 15.88 -24.04
C THR A 216 2.42 16.59 -23.72
N TRP A 217 2.62 17.03 -22.49
CA TRP A 217 3.86 17.66 -22.06
C TRP A 217 5.04 16.67 -22.10
N LEU A 218 4.87 15.45 -21.59
CA LEU A 218 5.91 14.42 -21.62
C LEU A 218 6.40 14.16 -23.05
N LYS A 219 5.46 14.10 -24.01
CA LYS A 219 5.78 13.90 -25.42
C LYS A 219 6.55 15.07 -26.06
N ASN A 220 6.12 16.29 -25.77
CA ASN A 220 6.53 17.47 -26.54
C ASN A 220 7.63 18.30 -25.87
N GLU A 221 7.80 18.17 -24.57
CA GLU A 221 8.65 19.05 -23.76
C GLU A 221 9.66 18.30 -22.88
N SER A 222 9.74 16.97 -22.98
CA SER A 222 10.66 16.15 -22.15
C SER A 222 11.33 15.04 -22.94
N ASP A 223 12.51 14.62 -22.48
CA ASP A 223 13.24 13.44 -22.98
C ASP A 223 12.93 12.17 -22.17
N VAL A 224 11.95 12.23 -21.27
CA VAL A 224 11.60 11.09 -20.40
C VAL A 224 10.92 10.02 -21.24
N TRP A 225 11.43 8.79 -21.20
CA TRP A 225 10.73 7.67 -21.81
C TRP A 225 9.42 7.41 -21.05
N PHE A 226 8.30 7.26 -21.75
CA PHE A 226 7.07 6.93 -21.05
C PHE A 226 6.20 5.93 -21.78
N GLU A 227 5.39 5.23 -21.00
CA GLU A 227 4.39 4.27 -21.44
C GLU A 227 3.07 4.56 -20.70
N ILE A 228 1.94 4.22 -21.33
CA ILE A 228 0.61 4.53 -20.82
C ILE A 228 -0.05 3.25 -20.35
N THR A 229 -0.61 3.26 -19.13
CA THR A 229 -1.41 2.14 -18.62
C THR A 229 -2.87 2.55 -18.48
N ASN A 230 -3.78 1.70 -18.97
CA ASN A 230 -5.19 1.73 -18.68
C ASN A 230 -5.58 0.43 -17.97
N LEU A 231 -5.99 0.53 -16.69
CA LEU A 231 -6.58 -0.59 -15.97
C LEU A 231 -8.04 -0.72 -16.42
N VAL A 232 -8.36 -1.75 -17.20
CA VAL A 232 -9.68 -1.96 -17.77
C VAL A 232 -10.59 -2.56 -16.70
N ILE A 233 -11.64 -1.86 -16.31
CA ILE A 233 -12.59 -2.20 -15.25
C ILE A 233 -13.97 -2.44 -15.91
N PRO A 234 -14.54 -3.65 -15.76
CA PRO A 234 -15.86 -3.96 -16.31
C PRO A 234 -16.95 -2.98 -15.89
N ASP A 235 -17.79 -2.56 -16.84
CA ASP A 235 -18.91 -1.65 -16.63
C ASP A 235 -18.50 -0.29 -16.01
N ALA A 236 -17.26 0.15 -16.25
CA ALA A 236 -16.76 1.41 -15.73
C ALA A 236 -15.90 2.19 -16.73
N ASN A 237 -14.99 1.54 -17.47
CA ASN A 237 -14.17 2.20 -18.49
C ASN A 237 -13.85 1.30 -19.69
N ASP A 238 -14.59 0.18 -19.86
CA ASP A 238 -14.39 -0.82 -20.91
C ASP A 238 -15.33 -0.63 -22.12
N GLY A 239 -16.05 0.51 -22.16
CA GLY A 239 -16.89 0.88 -23.30
C GLY A 239 -16.08 1.12 -24.57
N GLU A 240 -16.53 0.56 -25.69
CA GLU A 240 -15.82 0.64 -26.97
C GLU A 240 -15.57 2.08 -27.43
N ASP A 241 -16.58 2.94 -27.33
CA ASP A 241 -16.49 4.33 -27.78
C ASP A 241 -15.46 5.11 -26.94
N ASP A 242 -15.41 4.86 -25.64
CA ASP A 242 -14.44 5.51 -24.75
C ASP A 242 -13.01 5.05 -25.08
N LEU A 243 -12.82 3.75 -25.33
CA LEU A 243 -11.54 3.18 -25.75
C LEU A 243 -11.09 3.73 -27.12
N ARG A 244 -12.01 3.85 -28.08
CA ARG A 244 -11.72 4.45 -29.40
C ARG A 244 -11.29 5.91 -29.25
N ARG A 245 -12.05 6.73 -28.52
CA ARG A 245 -11.70 8.13 -28.25
C ARG A 245 -10.37 8.27 -27.54
N MET A 246 -10.08 7.38 -26.59
CA MET A 246 -8.78 7.33 -25.90
C MET A 246 -7.63 7.08 -26.89
N CYS A 247 -7.77 6.05 -27.73
CA CYS A 247 -6.74 5.69 -28.70
C CYS A 247 -6.54 6.77 -29.77
N ASP A 248 -7.63 7.36 -30.28
CA ASP A 248 -7.58 8.49 -31.23
C ASP A 248 -6.86 9.69 -30.62
N TRP A 249 -7.15 10.01 -29.36
CA TRP A 249 -6.49 11.10 -28.66
C TRP A 249 -4.99 10.83 -28.48
N ILE A 250 -4.61 9.62 -28.06
CA ILE A 250 -3.20 9.21 -27.91
C ILE A 250 -2.48 9.35 -29.26
N LEU A 251 -3.03 8.83 -30.34
CA LEU A 251 -2.43 8.94 -31.68
C LEU A 251 -2.21 10.40 -32.10
N GLN A 252 -3.19 11.26 -31.85
CA GLN A 252 -3.13 12.67 -32.26
C GLN A 252 -2.16 13.51 -31.42
N HIS A 253 -2.05 13.26 -30.12
CA HIS A 253 -1.35 14.16 -29.19
C HIS A 253 -0.05 13.58 -28.62
N VAL A 254 0.10 12.26 -28.63
CA VAL A 254 1.25 11.53 -28.09
C VAL A 254 2.00 10.77 -29.20
N GLY A 255 1.27 10.26 -30.19
CA GLY A 255 1.82 9.50 -31.32
C GLY A 255 1.58 7.99 -31.21
N ASP A 256 1.95 7.28 -32.27
CA ASP A 256 1.67 5.86 -32.46
C ASP A 256 2.72 4.92 -31.83
N SER A 257 3.89 5.43 -31.50
CA SER A 257 5.05 4.68 -31.04
C SER A 257 5.20 4.58 -29.52
N VAL A 258 4.36 5.28 -28.75
CA VAL A 258 4.33 5.17 -27.28
C VAL A 258 3.51 3.93 -26.89
N PRO A 259 4.08 2.98 -26.14
CA PRO A 259 3.35 1.80 -25.68
C PRO A 259 2.10 2.10 -24.85
N VAL A 260 1.03 1.36 -25.13
CA VAL A 260 -0.23 1.39 -24.37
C VAL A 260 -0.53 0.00 -23.80
N HIS A 261 -0.78 -0.06 -22.49
CA HIS A 261 -1.04 -1.28 -21.75
C HIS A 261 -2.48 -1.32 -21.25
N PHE A 262 -3.25 -2.33 -21.66
CA PHE A 262 -4.58 -2.63 -21.14
C PHE A 262 -4.47 -3.73 -20.10
N SER A 263 -4.53 -3.37 -18.81
CA SER A 263 -4.33 -4.32 -17.71
C SER A 263 -5.66 -4.80 -17.11
N ALA A 264 -5.73 -6.08 -16.76
CA ALA A 264 -6.88 -6.64 -16.07
C ALA A 264 -7.05 -6.07 -14.65
N PHE A 265 -8.27 -5.64 -14.34
CA PHE A 265 -8.73 -5.28 -13.00
C PHE A 265 -8.95 -6.52 -12.13
N HIS A 266 -8.67 -6.34 -10.84
CA HIS A 266 -9.06 -7.24 -9.77
C HIS A 266 -9.86 -6.48 -8.72
N PRO A 267 -10.99 -7.03 -8.20
CA PRO A 267 -11.78 -6.37 -7.18
C PRO A 267 -11.00 -6.12 -5.89
N ASP A 268 -10.74 -4.85 -5.60
CA ASP A 268 -9.97 -4.39 -4.46
C ASP A 268 -10.61 -3.14 -3.83
N PHE A 269 -10.25 -2.85 -2.58
CA PHE A 269 -10.71 -1.68 -1.82
C PHE A 269 -12.24 -1.53 -1.77
N ARG A 270 -12.81 -0.48 -2.39
CA ARG A 270 -14.24 -0.16 -2.35
C ARG A 270 -15.00 -0.69 -3.57
N MET A 271 -14.28 -1.10 -4.61
CA MET A 271 -14.85 -1.58 -5.86
C MET A 271 -14.86 -3.11 -5.87
N GLN A 272 -15.71 -3.67 -5.01
CA GLN A 272 -15.91 -5.13 -4.85
C GLN A 272 -17.16 -5.64 -5.60
N ASP A 273 -17.89 -4.73 -6.24
CA ASP A 273 -19.18 -4.93 -6.89
C ASP A 273 -19.09 -5.39 -8.35
N ARG A 274 -17.87 -5.54 -8.87
CA ARG A 274 -17.57 -5.91 -10.26
C ARG A 274 -16.68 -7.14 -10.31
N PRO A 275 -16.73 -7.96 -11.38
CA PRO A 275 -15.82 -9.09 -11.53
C PRO A 275 -14.40 -8.64 -11.93
N ARG A 276 -13.45 -9.59 -11.90
CA ARG A 276 -12.16 -9.43 -12.60
C ARG A 276 -12.42 -9.19 -14.09
N THR A 277 -11.57 -8.41 -14.75
CA THR A 277 -11.71 -8.16 -16.19
C THR A 277 -11.63 -9.46 -16.98
N PRO A 278 -12.66 -9.80 -17.76
CA PRO A 278 -12.58 -10.93 -18.67
C PRO A 278 -11.46 -10.74 -19.69
N HIS A 279 -10.75 -11.82 -20.03
CA HIS A 279 -9.69 -11.77 -21.04
C HIS A 279 -10.19 -11.24 -22.39
N ALA A 280 -11.40 -11.63 -22.80
CA ALA A 280 -12.04 -11.12 -24.02
C ALA A 280 -12.24 -9.59 -24.03
N THR A 281 -12.48 -8.97 -22.87
CA THR A 281 -12.60 -7.51 -22.77
C THR A 281 -11.24 -6.83 -23.03
N LEU A 282 -10.14 -7.44 -22.58
CA LEU A 282 -8.79 -6.93 -22.87
C LEU A 282 -8.42 -7.08 -24.34
N LEU A 283 -8.73 -8.24 -24.95
CA LEU A 283 -8.49 -8.47 -26.37
C LEU A 283 -9.25 -7.46 -27.23
N LYS A 284 -10.49 -7.13 -26.85
CA LYS A 284 -11.27 -6.11 -27.52
C LYS A 284 -10.63 -4.72 -27.45
N ALA A 285 -10.11 -4.32 -26.29
CA ALA A 285 -9.37 -3.06 -26.13
C ALA A 285 -8.08 -3.06 -26.98
N TYR A 286 -7.36 -4.19 -26.99
CA TYR A 286 -6.18 -4.40 -27.83
C TYR A 286 -6.50 -4.24 -29.32
N GLU A 287 -7.55 -4.91 -29.81
CA GLU A 287 -7.98 -4.85 -31.21
C GLU A 287 -8.37 -3.43 -31.61
N ILE A 288 -9.13 -2.72 -30.78
CA ILE A 288 -9.48 -1.32 -31.01
C ILE A 288 -8.23 -0.46 -31.16
N ALA A 289 -7.29 -0.55 -30.22
CA ALA A 289 -6.06 0.23 -30.25
C ALA A 289 -5.20 -0.04 -31.50
N ARG A 290 -5.06 -1.32 -31.89
CA ARG A 290 -4.35 -1.72 -33.10
C ARG A 290 -5.04 -1.23 -34.37
N GLN A 291 -6.38 -1.33 -34.44
CA GLN A 291 -7.17 -0.83 -35.57
C GLN A 291 -7.04 0.70 -35.75
N GLN A 292 -6.95 1.45 -34.65
CA GLN A 292 -6.73 2.89 -34.71
C GLN A 292 -5.33 3.25 -35.20
N GLY A 293 -4.37 2.34 -35.07
CA GLY A 293 -3.01 2.50 -35.60
C GLY A 293 -1.91 2.59 -34.55
N LEU A 294 -2.20 2.32 -33.27
CA LEU A 294 -1.15 2.24 -32.24
C LEU A 294 -0.21 1.06 -32.56
N GLN A 295 1.09 1.32 -32.54
CA GLN A 295 2.10 0.34 -32.94
C GLN A 295 2.36 -0.70 -31.86
N PHE A 296 2.41 -0.27 -30.60
CA PHE A 296 2.76 -1.10 -29.44
C PHE A 296 1.61 -1.11 -28.45
N VAL A 297 0.86 -2.20 -28.45
CA VAL A 297 -0.29 -2.40 -27.58
C VAL A 297 -0.10 -3.71 -26.83
N TYR A 298 -0.39 -3.69 -25.53
CA TYR A 298 -0.16 -4.84 -24.66
C TYR A 298 -1.38 -5.14 -23.80
N VAL A 299 -1.61 -6.42 -23.50
CA VAL A 299 -2.54 -6.83 -22.44
C VAL A 299 -1.77 -7.24 -21.17
N GLY A 300 -2.20 -6.72 -20.03
CA GLY A 300 -1.53 -6.92 -18.73
C GLY A 300 -2.39 -7.72 -17.75
N ASN A 301 -1.75 -8.22 -16.69
CA ASN A 301 -2.39 -8.99 -15.62
C ASN A 301 -3.14 -10.27 -16.07
N VAL A 302 -2.76 -10.84 -17.22
CA VAL A 302 -3.23 -12.12 -17.76
C VAL A 302 -2.04 -12.94 -18.30
N ASN A 303 -2.21 -14.24 -18.53
CA ASN A 303 -1.21 -15.03 -19.27
C ASN A 303 -1.63 -15.05 -20.74
N ASP A 304 -0.94 -14.29 -21.59
CA ASP A 304 -1.24 -14.18 -23.02
C ASP A 304 0.01 -13.80 -23.79
N VAL A 305 0.73 -14.80 -24.32
CA VAL A 305 2.03 -14.57 -24.97
C VAL A 305 1.89 -13.69 -26.21
N GLU A 306 0.84 -13.91 -26.99
CA GLU A 306 0.63 -13.20 -28.26
C GLU A 306 0.40 -11.70 -28.02
N HIS A 307 -0.39 -11.34 -27.00
CA HIS A 307 -0.75 -9.94 -26.76
C HIS A 307 0.15 -9.26 -25.71
N GLN A 308 1.14 -9.97 -25.15
CA GLN A 308 2.17 -9.43 -24.24
C GLN A 308 3.51 -9.19 -24.93
N SER A 309 3.72 -9.84 -26.07
CA SER A 309 4.99 -9.80 -26.78
C SER A 309 5.11 -8.56 -27.66
N THR A 310 6.34 -8.08 -27.84
CA THR A 310 6.65 -6.97 -28.74
C THR A 310 6.87 -7.51 -30.15
N TYR A 311 6.16 -6.96 -31.12
CA TYR A 311 6.31 -7.28 -32.55
C TYR A 311 6.82 -6.04 -33.31
N CYS A 312 7.57 -6.28 -34.37
CA CYS A 312 8.03 -5.19 -35.24
C CYS A 312 6.85 -4.55 -35.98
N PRO A 313 6.65 -3.22 -35.91
CA PRO A 313 5.52 -2.58 -36.59
C PRO A 313 5.62 -2.67 -38.12
N ALA A 314 6.82 -2.85 -38.68
CA ALA A 314 7.02 -2.94 -40.13
C ALA A 314 6.87 -4.36 -40.68
N CYS A 315 7.58 -5.34 -40.12
CA CYS A 315 7.59 -6.73 -40.64
C CYS A 315 6.74 -7.72 -39.83
N GLN A 316 6.17 -7.30 -38.70
CA GLN A 316 5.39 -8.14 -37.77
C GLN A 316 6.17 -9.31 -37.16
N GLY A 317 7.50 -9.36 -37.31
CA GLY A 317 8.34 -10.35 -36.64
C GLY A 317 8.33 -10.18 -35.12
N LEU A 318 8.32 -11.30 -34.39
CA LEU A 318 8.41 -11.35 -32.93
C LEU A 318 9.78 -10.83 -32.46
N LEU A 319 9.79 -9.73 -31.70
CA LEU A 319 11.01 -9.09 -31.22
C LEU A 319 11.32 -9.43 -29.78
N ILE A 320 10.34 -9.32 -28.89
CA ILE A 320 10.51 -9.65 -27.48
C ILE A 320 9.33 -10.50 -27.05
N GLU A 321 9.55 -11.79 -26.87
CA GLU A 321 8.53 -12.68 -26.35
C GLU A 321 8.35 -12.45 -24.85
N ARG A 322 7.10 -12.32 -24.42
CA ARG A 322 6.73 -12.19 -23.01
C ARG A 322 5.61 -13.14 -22.66
N ASN A 323 5.79 -13.84 -21.54
CA ASN A 323 4.70 -14.48 -20.84
C ASN A 323 4.70 -13.95 -19.41
N TRP A 324 3.75 -13.07 -19.10
CA TRP A 324 3.76 -12.31 -17.85
C TRP A 324 5.09 -11.54 -17.71
N TYR A 325 5.89 -11.81 -16.67
CA TYR A 325 7.20 -11.19 -16.46
C TYR A 325 8.39 -12.07 -16.88
N GLN A 326 8.12 -13.18 -17.59
CA GLN A 326 9.19 -14.01 -18.15
C GLN A 326 9.43 -13.60 -19.59
N LEU A 327 10.67 -13.25 -19.91
CA LEU A 327 11.12 -13.03 -21.28
C LEU A 327 11.56 -14.35 -21.92
N GLY A 328 11.32 -14.46 -23.22
CA GLY A 328 11.76 -15.54 -24.09
C GLY A 328 12.65 -15.01 -25.21
N THR A 329 12.20 -15.20 -26.46
CA THR A 329 12.88 -14.68 -27.66
C THR A 329 13.21 -13.18 -27.56
N TYR A 330 14.42 -12.79 -27.96
CA TYR A 330 14.89 -11.39 -28.02
C TYR A 330 15.64 -11.14 -29.33
N GLN A 331 15.00 -10.45 -30.28
CA GLN A 331 15.46 -10.24 -31.67
C GLN A 331 15.63 -8.74 -31.96
N LEU A 332 16.32 -8.04 -31.06
CA LEU A 332 16.72 -6.65 -31.23
C LEU A 332 18.23 -6.54 -31.43
N GLN A 333 18.64 -5.61 -32.28
CA GLN A 333 20.00 -5.13 -32.42
C GLN A 333 20.02 -3.68 -31.94
N SER A 334 20.40 -3.46 -30.68
CA SER A 334 20.16 -2.18 -29.99
C SER A 334 18.66 -1.82 -30.02
N ASP A 335 18.28 -0.71 -30.64
CA ASP A 335 16.91 -0.23 -30.83
C ASP A 335 16.32 -0.61 -32.19
N ARG A 336 16.86 -1.63 -32.88
CA ARG A 336 16.41 -2.03 -34.23
C ARG A 336 15.95 -3.48 -34.29
N CYS A 337 14.91 -3.72 -35.07
CA CYS A 337 14.44 -5.05 -35.42
C CYS A 337 15.54 -5.86 -36.11
N ALA A 338 15.90 -7.03 -35.59
CA ALA A 338 16.93 -7.89 -36.19
C ALA A 338 16.51 -8.50 -37.54
N HIS A 339 15.22 -8.45 -37.89
CA HIS A 339 14.69 -9.00 -39.15
C HIS A 339 14.67 -7.99 -40.31
N CYS A 340 14.30 -6.74 -40.04
CA CYS A 340 14.08 -5.72 -41.09
C CYS A 340 14.72 -4.36 -40.80
N ASN A 341 15.49 -4.23 -39.71
CA ASN A 341 16.24 -3.03 -39.32
C ASN A 341 15.40 -1.77 -38.98
N THR A 342 14.07 -1.92 -38.93
CA THR A 342 13.17 -0.85 -38.46
C THR A 342 13.50 -0.48 -37.03
N GLN A 343 13.61 0.82 -36.75
CA GLN A 343 13.84 1.33 -35.41
C GLN A 343 12.58 1.11 -34.55
N ILE A 344 12.80 0.65 -33.33
CA ILE A 344 11.78 0.34 -32.33
C ILE A 344 11.93 1.37 -31.23
N ALA A 345 10.87 2.14 -30.97
CA ALA A 345 10.90 3.16 -29.93
C ALA A 345 11.09 2.52 -28.56
N GLY A 346 12.06 2.99 -27.78
CA GLY A 346 12.34 2.50 -26.43
C GLY A 346 13.81 2.58 -26.08
N HIS A 347 14.14 2.13 -24.88
CA HIS A 347 15.50 1.95 -24.39
C HIS A 347 15.75 0.46 -24.18
N PHE A 348 16.72 -0.07 -24.93
CA PHE A 348 17.02 -1.49 -24.97
C PHE A 348 18.53 -1.69 -24.74
N ASP A 349 18.88 -2.77 -24.05
CA ASP A 349 20.25 -3.26 -24.03
C ASP A 349 20.43 -4.30 -25.15
N GLU A 350 21.68 -4.64 -25.48
CA GLU A 350 22.00 -5.67 -26.49
C GLU A 350 21.40 -7.04 -26.15
N HIS A 351 21.22 -7.32 -24.86
CA HIS A 351 20.63 -8.53 -24.33
C HIS A 351 19.56 -8.17 -23.30
N PRO A 352 18.50 -8.99 -23.14
CA PRO A 352 17.52 -8.77 -22.09
C PRO A 352 18.16 -9.02 -20.72
N GLY A 353 17.62 -8.36 -19.70
CA GLY A 353 17.93 -8.72 -18.32
C GLY A 353 17.43 -10.13 -17.98
N THR A 354 18.01 -10.71 -16.93
CA THR A 354 17.77 -12.12 -16.54
C THR A 354 16.97 -12.26 -15.25
N TRP A 355 16.33 -11.19 -14.75
CA TRP A 355 15.61 -11.21 -13.47
C TRP A 355 14.42 -12.16 -13.45
N GLY A 356 13.70 -12.25 -14.58
CA GLY A 356 12.52 -13.08 -14.74
C GLY A 356 11.39 -12.71 -13.77
N ARG A 357 10.61 -13.70 -13.35
CA ARG A 357 9.40 -13.51 -12.53
C ARG A 357 9.66 -13.30 -11.03
N GLN A 358 10.91 -13.05 -10.64
CA GLN A 358 11.30 -13.02 -9.23
C GLN A 358 10.72 -11.79 -8.52
N ARG A 359 10.34 -12.00 -7.26
CA ARG A 359 9.96 -10.94 -6.34
C ARG A 359 10.77 -11.07 -5.07
N GLN A 360 11.61 -10.09 -4.77
CA GLN A 360 12.49 -10.09 -3.62
C GLN A 360 12.21 -8.88 -2.73
N PRO A 361 11.46 -9.06 -1.62
CA PRO A 361 11.40 -8.05 -0.56
C PRO A 361 12.80 -7.80 0.00
N VAL A 362 13.15 -6.54 0.24
CA VAL A 362 14.43 -6.15 0.84
C VAL A 362 14.18 -5.22 2.03
N ARG A 363 15.14 -5.18 2.97
CA ARG A 363 15.12 -4.23 4.09
C ARG A 363 16.32 -3.29 3.93
N ILE A 364 16.07 -2.00 4.03
CA ILE A 364 17.12 -0.98 3.96
C ILE A 364 17.21 -0.36 5.36
N ALA A 365 17.99 -0.96 6.24
CA ALA A 365 18.20 -0.45 7.60
C ALA A 365 19.38 0.52 7.63
N ALA A 366 19.31 1.54 8.50
CA ALA A 366 20.43 2.42 8.78
C ALA A 366 21.54 1.61 9.46
N GLN A 367 22.66 1.36 8.77
CA GLN A 367 23.87 0.88 9.43
C GLN A 367 24.40 2.02 10.30
N THR A 368 24.42 1.83 11.63
CA THR A 368 25.21 2.69 12.51
C THR A 368 26.69 2.41 12.22
N PRO A 369 27.53 3.41 11.91
CA PRO A 369 28.93 3.14 11.60
C PRO A 369 29.64 2.63 12.86
N GLN A 370 30.11 1.39 12.83
CA GLN A 370 31.04 0.86 13.83
C GLN A 370 32.39 1.56 13.66
N SER A 371 32.71 2.50 14.54
CA SER A 371 34.06 3.03 14.66
C SER A 371 34.98 1.96 15.26
N GLN A 372 35.90 1.45 14.44
CA GLN A 372 37.06 0.72 14.90
C GLN A 372 37.97 1.67 15.68
N SER A 373 38.13 1.43 16.98
CA SER A 373 39.14 2.06 17.82
C SER A 373 39.66 1.02 18.80
N SER A 374 40.89 0.57 18.53
CA SER A 374 41.67 -0.38 19.30
C SER A 374 42.58 0.36 20.29
N ILE A 375 42.37 0.21 21.61
CA ILE A 375 43.36 0.57 22.66
C ILE A 375 43.24 -0.44 23.83
N PRO A 376 44.37 -0.84 24.49
CA PRO A 376 44.53 -2.15 25.12
C PRO A 376 44.14 -2.22 26.60
N ALA A 377 43.96 -3.47 27.04
CA ALA A 377 43.71 -3.89 28.40
C ALA A 377 44.81 -3.42 29.37
N ASP A 378 44.44 -2.73 30.46
CA ASP A 378 44.62 -3.26 31.82
C ASP A 378 43.90 -2.41 32.90
N ARG A 379 43.62 -3.08 34.03
CA ARG A 379 43.24 -2.60 35.37
C ARG A 379 41.76 -2.33 35.69
N ARG A 380 41.17 -3.42 36.18
CA ARG A 380 40.04 -3.51 37.12
C ARG A 380 40.19 -2.58 38.32
N THR A 381 39.12 -1.86 38.64
CA THR A 381 38.58 -1.80 40.02
C THR A 381 37.09 -1.49 39.97
N GLU A 382 36.36 -2.23 40.79
CA GLU A 382 34.91 -2.41 40.84
C GLU A 382 34.15 -1.18 41.34
N ALA A 383 33.02 -0.87 40.69
CA ALA A 383 31.85 -0.27 41.33
C ALA A 383 30.59 -0.81 40.64
N THR A 384 29.95 -1.76 41.33
CA THR A 384 28.79 -2.52 40.87
C THR A 384 27.53 -1.66 40.93
N VAL A 385 26.88 -1.41 39.80
CA VAL A 385 25.46 -1.03 39.74
C VAL A 385 24.78 -1.98 38.76
N SER A 386 23.98 -2.90 39.30
CA SER A 386 23.21 -3.90 38.59
C SER A 386 21.93 -3.30 38.03
N ILE A 387 21.79 -3.27 36.70
CA ILE A 387 20.50 -3.18 36.01
C ILE A 387 20.25 -4.56 35.42
N GLN A 388 19.24 -5.25 35.97
CA GLN A 388 18.80 -6.56 35.53
C GLN A 388 18.04 -6.44 34.21
N GLU A 389 18.53 -7.15 33.19
CA GLU A 389 17.76 -7.49 31.99
C GLU A 389 16.66 -8.48 32.39
N GLU A 390 15.40 -8.06 32.36
CA GLU A 390 14.28 -8.98 32.40
C GLU A 390 13.96 -9.45 30.97
N SER A 391 14.40 -10.68 30.69
CA SER A 391 13.87 -11.53 29.63
C SER A 391 12.35 -11.64 29.77
N MET A 392 11.58 -11.31 28.73
CA MET A 392 10.15 -11.62 28.65
C MET A 392 9.96 -13.15 28.56
N SER A 393 9.96 -13.79 29.73
CA SER A 393 9.53 -15.16 29.94
C SER A 393 8.02 -15.24 29.68
N THR A 394 7.64 -16.11 28.75
CA THR A 394 6.28 -16.63 28.57
C THR A 394 5.79 -17.26 29.88
N ARG A 395 4.96 -16.53 30.63
CA ARG A 395 4.17 -17.11 31.72
C ARG A 395 2.74 -17.28 31.23
N ALA A 396 2.39 -18.51 30.88
CA ALA A 396 1.00 -18.92 30.77
C ALA A 396 0.35 -18.77 32.14
N THR A 397 -0.39 -17.69 32.35
CA THR A 397 -1.29 -17.57 33.49
C THR A 397 -2.57 -18.31 33.14
N ASN A 398 -2.80 -19.46 33.78
CA ASN A 398 -4.11 -20.10 33.82
C ASN A 398 -5.10 -19.11 34.45
N THR A 399 -5.83 -18.36 33.63
CA THR A 399 -7.10 -17.78 34.06
C THR A 399 -8.17 -18.86 33.91
N THR A 400 -9.30 -18.70 34.58
CA THR A 400 -10.44 -19.62 34.45
C THR A 400 -11.39 -19.01 33.41
N PRO A 401 -12.09 -19.81 32.57
CA PRO A 401 -13.02 -19.27 31.59
C PRO A 401 -14.00 -18.30 32.24
N ILE A 402 -14.09 -17.09 31.71
CA ILE A 402 -14.89 -16.03 32.33
C ILE A 402 -16.34 -16.24 31.94
N GLU A 403 -17.09 -16.93 32.78
CA GLU A 403 -18.53 -17.04 32.65
C GLU A 403 -19.23 -15.84 33.28
N LEU A 404 -19.65 -14.89 32.43
CA LEU A 404 -20.49 -13.79 32.87
C LEU A 404 -21.94 -14.25 33.02
N SER A 405 -22.54 -13.93 34.16
CA SER A 405 -23.98 -14.04 34.39
C SER A 405 -24.78 -13.13 33.43
N ALA A 406 -26.06 -13.42 33.21
CA ALA A 406 -26.89 -12.61 32.30
C ALA A 406 -26.94 -11.11 32.68
N PRO A 407 -27.01 -10.71 33.96
CA PRO A 407 -26.88 -9.30 34.35
C PRO A 407 -25.52 -8.69 33.97
N GLN A 408 -24.42 -9.41 34.21
CA GLN A 408 -23.07 -8.93 33.86
C GLN A 408 -22.87 -8.77 32.35
N ARG A 409 -23.38 -9.72 31.54
CA ARG A 409 -23.34 -9.61 30.07
C ARG A 409 -24.06 -8.37 29.55
N ARG A 410 -25.24 -8.07 30.12
CA ARG A 410 -26.00 -6.85 29.78
C ARG A 410 -25.24 -5.59 30.17
N ALA A 411 -24.63 -5.57 31.35
CA ALA A 411 -23.84 -4.42 31.81
C ALA A 411 -22.63 -4.14 30.90
N VAL A 412 -21.84 -5.17 30.58
CA VAL A 412 -20.69 -5.06 29.66
C VAL A 412 -21.12 -4.55 28.28
N HIS A 413 -22.22 -5.09 27.74
CA HIS A 413 -22.76 -4.67 26.45
C HIS A 413 -23.24 -3.20 26.48
N GLN A 414 -23.95 -2.81 27.53
CA GLN A 414 -24.45 -1.45 27.70
C GLN A 414 -23.31 -0.43 27.81
N VAL A 415 -22.25 -0.76 28.55
CA VAL A 415 -21.04 0.08 28.62
C VAL A 415 -20.39 0.21 27.25
N ALA A 416 -20.18 -0.89 26.54
CA ALA A 416 -19.58 -0.85 25.21
C ALA A 416 -20.39 0.05 24.25
N CYS A 417 -21.72 -0.04 24.31
CA CYS A 417 -22.61 0.81 23.53
C CYS A 417 -22.51 2.30 23.93
N GLU A 418 -22.48 2.61 25.22
CA GLU A 418 -22.37 3.99 25.72
C GLU A 418 -21.04 4.63 25.34
N VAL A 419 -19.93 3.92 25.52
CA VAL A 419 -18.60 4.40 25.13
C VAL A 419 -18.56 4.65 23.63
N LEU A 420 -19.00 3.69 22.85
CA LEU A 420 -19.04 3.81 21.39
C LEU A 420 -19.89 5.02 20.98
N ALA A 421 -21.11 5.16 21.52
CA ALA A 421 -21.99 6.30 21.21
C ALA A 421 -21.42 7.64 21.69
N ALA A 422 -20.71 7.68 22.82
CA ALA A 422 -20.07 8.86 23.37
C ALA A 422 -18.89 9.30 22.50
N THR A 423 -17.97 8.38 22.20
CA THR A 423 -16.81 8.61 21.33
C THR A 423 -17.25 9.05 19.94
N THR A 424 -18.24 8.39 19.34
CA THR A 424 -18.81 8.77 18.04
C THR A 424 -19.38 10.18 18.03
N LYS A 425 -19.94 10.65 19.16
CA LYS A 425 -20.52 12.00 19.29
C LYS A 425 -19.52 13.06 19.80
N GLY A 426 -18.26 12.69 20.04
CA GLY A 426 -17.25 13.60 20.59
C GLY A 426 -17.55 14.06 22.01
N ARG A 427 -18.24 13.25 22.82
CA ARG A 427 -18.54 13.53 24.24
C ARG A 427 -17.87 12.51 25.15
N SER A 428 -17.71 12.85 26.42
CA SER A 428 -17.30 11.88 27.44
C SER A 428 -18.42 10.86 27.70
N PRO A 429 -18.10 9.57 27.90
CA PRO A 429 -19.08 8.56 28.27
C PRO A 429 -19.59 8.80 29.69
N ASN A 430 -20.90 8.63 29.90
CA ASN A 430 -21.47 8.68 31.24
C ASN A 430 -21.60 7.26 31.81
N LEU A 431 -20.69 6.91 32.71
CA LEU A 431 -20.60 5.58 33.31
C LEU A 431 -21.01 5.55 34.80
N SER A 432 -21.33 6.70 35.42
CA SER A 432 -21.54 6.80 36.87
C SER A 432 -22.75 6.03 37.38
N ASP A 433 -23.75 5.83 36.51
CA ASP A 433 -25.01 5.14 36.86
C ASP A 433 -25.03 3.69 36.37
N MET A 434 -23.93 3.17 35.83
CA MET A 434 -23.85 1.81 35.29
C MET A 434 -23.30 0.82 36.31
N ASP A 435 -24.16 -0.08 36.80
CA ASP A 435 -23.76 -1.19 37.66
C ASP A 435 -23.19 -2.35 36.81
N TRP A 436 -21.90 -2.64 37.00
CA TRP A 436 -21.22 -3.76 36.34
C TRP A 436 -21.52 -5.12 36.99
N HIS A 437 -22.25 -5.14 38.11
CA HIS A 437 -22.49 -6.32 38.94
C HIS A 437 -21.19 -7.06 39.28
N GLY A 438 -20.14 -6.28 39.60
CA GLY A 438 -18.79 -6.75 39.94
C GLY A 438 -17.95 -7.23 38.75
N ALA A 439 -18.44 -7.15 37.51
CA ALA A 439 -17.70 -7.61 36.34
C ALA A 439 -16.52 -6.69 35.95
N ASP A 440 -16.58 -5.41 36.31
CA ASP A 440 -15.57 -4.38 36.00
C ASP A 440 -14.14 -4.76 36.42
N LYS A 441 -14.03 -5.54 37.49
CA LYS A 441 -12.75 -5.97 38.11
C LYS A 441 -12.28 -7.35 37.66
N LEU A 442 -13.07 -8.07 36.86
CA LEU A 442 -12.65 -9.37 36.35
C LEU A 442 -11.41 -9.22 35.47
N SER A 443 -10.44 -10.13 35.62
CA SER A 443 -9.20 -10.08 34.86
C SER A 443 -9.38 -10.75 33.50
N VAL A 444 -9.03 -10.05 32.42
CA VAL A 444 -9.07 -10.54 31.03
C VAL A 444 -7.71 -10.35 30.36
N MET A 445 -7.44 -11.13 29.31
CA MET A 445 -6.27 -10.92 28.44
C MET A 445 -6.52 -9.85 27.37
N GLY A 446 -7.78 -9.49 27.18
CA GLY A 446 -8.23 -8.51 26.20
C GLY A 446 -9.73 -8.57 25.96
N ALA A 447 -10.23 -7.62 25.18
CA ALA A 447 -11.59 -7.63 24.66
C ALA A 447 -11.61 -7.04 23.26
N PHE A 448 -12.55 -7.50 22.44
CA PHE A 448 -12.85 -6.93 21.13
C PHE A 448 -14.29 -6.43 21.11
N VAL A 449 -14.48 -5.22 20.62
CA VAL A 449 -15.82 -4.69 20.33
C VAL A 449 -16.00 -4.75 18.83
N THR A 450 -17.04 -5.44 18.39
CA THR A 450 -17.41 -5.58 16.98
C THR A 450 -18.71 -4.82 16.73
N VAL A 451 -18.78 -4.15 15.60
CA VAL A 451 -19.92 -3.34 15.18
C VAL A 451 -20.29 -3.77 13.79
N LYS A 452 -21.55 -4.16 13.57
CA LYS A 452 -22.09 -4.54 12.26
C LYS A 452 -23.28 -3.64 11.89
N ARG A 453 -23.53 -3.47 10.60
CA ARG A 453 -24.74 -2.84 10.04
C ARG A 453 -25.30 -3.76 8.97
N HIS A 454 -26.52 -4.28 9.18
CA HIS A 454 -27.13 -5.28 8.30
C HIS A 454 -26.15 -6.43 7.95
N GLU A 455 -25.63 -7.11 8.97
CA GLU A 455 -24.62 -8.18 8.88
C GLU A 455 -23.22 -7.80 8.35
N ARG A 456 -23.03 -6.57 7.85
CA ARG A 456 -21.72 -6.10 7.34
C ARG A 456 -20.88 -5.47 8.44
N LEU A 457 -19.59 -5.82 8.50
CA LEU A 457 -18.64 -5.27 9.48
C LEU A 457 -18.48 -3.75 9.30
N ARG A 458 -18.65 -3.00 10.39
CA ARG A 458 -18.52 -1.55 10.47
C ARG A 458 -17.43 -1.08 11.45
N GLY A 459 -16.97 -1.94 12.34
CA GLY A 459 -15.79 -1.71 13.18
C GLY A 459 -15.47 -2.96 13.97
N CYS A 460 -14.20 -3.27 14.19
CA CYS A 460 -13.79 -4.32 15.13
C CYS A 460 -12.37 -4.07 15.64
N CYS A 461 -12.25 -3.44 16.82
CA CYS A 461 -10.98 -3.26 17.49
C CYS A 461 -10.97 -3.95 18.85
N GLY A 462 -9.78 -4.29 19.31
CA GLY A 462 -9.58 -4.87 20.63
C GLY A 462 -8.24 -4.50 21.25
N THR A 463 -8.18 -4.69 22.56
CA THR A 463 -6.97 -4.60 23.37
C THR A 463 -6.45 -6.01 23.64
N LEU A 464 -5.13 -6.20 23.64
CA LEU A 464 -4.48 -7.49 23.86
C LEU A 464 -3.07 -7.27 24.41
N GLY A 465 -2.59 -8.19 25.25
CA GLY A 465 -1.14 -8.37 25.49
C GLY A 465 -0.72 -8.38 26.95
N GLN A 466 -1.58 -7.94 27.87
CA GLN A 466 -1.35 -7.99 29.31
C GLN A 466 -2.67 -8.27 30.04
N VAL A 467 -2.59 -8.92 31.22
CA VAL A 467 -3.76 -9.08 32.10
C VAL A 467 -4.23 -7.69 32.52
N MET A 468 -5.47 -7.35 32.22
CA MET A 468 -6.09 -6.07 32.54
C MET A 468 -7.49 -6.30 33.10
N SER A 469 -8.08 -5.26 33.69
CA SER A 469 -9.47 -5.35 34.12
C SER A 469 -10.41 -5.38 32.92
N LEU A 470 -11.55 -6.07 33.06
CA LEU A 470 -12.58 -6.14 32.02
C LEU A 470 -13.06 -4.75 31.62
N SER A 471 -13.17 -3.84 32.60
CA SER A 471 -13.53 -2.45 32.33
C SER A 471 -12.54 -1.77 31.40
N GLU A 472 -11.24 -1.78 31.72
CA GLU A 472 -10.19 -1.21 30.85
C GLU A 472 -10.22 -1.81 29.45
N ALA A 473 -10.38 -3.13 29.34
CA ALA A 473 -10.42 -3.82 28.05
C ALA A 473 -11.60 -3.37 27.19
N VAL A 474 -12.80 -3.33 27.76
CA VAL A 474 -14.04 -2.97 27.05
C VAL A 474 -14.05 -1.49 26.68
N LEU A 475 -13.63 -0.60 27.59
CA LEU A 475 -13.56 0.84 27.33
C LEU A 475 -12.59 1.13 26.18
N GLY A 476 -11.36 0.59 26.25
CA GLY A 476 -10.35 0.79 25.22
C GLY A 476 -10.76 0.18 23.87
N ALA A 477 -11.36 -1.01 23.87
CA ALA A 477 -11.84 -1.65 22.65
C ALA A 477 -13.02 -0.89 22.02
N ALA A 478 -13.98 -0.41 22.82
CA ALA A 478 -15.13 0.34 22.33
C ALA A 478 -14.72 1.69 21.73
N GLN A 479 -13.86 2.44 22.44
CA GLN A 479 -13.35 3.73 21.96
C GLN A 479 -12.62 3.57 20.62
N ARG A 480 -11.66 2.63 20.56
CA ARG A 480 -10.94 2.35 19.32
C ARG A 480 -11.83 1.86 18.20
N THR A 481 -12.86 1.07 18.51
CA THR A 481 -13.80 0.61 17.49
C THR A 481 -14.63 1.76 16.93
N ALA A 482 -14.91 2.79 17.72
CA ALA A 482 -15.67 3.95 17.29
C ALA A 482 -14.86 4.91 16.40
N SER A 483 -13.56 5.11 16.68
CA SER A 483 -12.75 6.14 16.02
C SER A 483 -11.47 5.65 15.32
N ASP A 484 -10.91 4.51 15.74
CA ASP A 484 -9.51 4.14 15.47
C ASP A 484 -9.37 2.74 14.82
N ASP A 485 -10.42 2.21 14.18
CA ASP A 485 -10.27 1.01 13.34
C ASP A 485 -9.53 1.37 12.06
N PRO A 486 -8.28 0.92 11.87
CA PRO A 486 -7.46 1.37 10.76
C PRO A 486 -7.97 0.88 9.39
N ARG A 487 -8.92 -0.07 9.38
CA ARG A 487 -9.47 -0.66 8.15
C ARG A 487 -10.75 0.03 7.69
N LEU A 488 -11.41 0.78 8.58
CA LEU A 488 -12.78 1.26 8.38
C LEU A 488 -12.91 2.72 8.86
N PRO A 489 -13.68 3.60 8.20
CA PRO A 489 -13.84 4.97 8.66
C PRO A 489 -14.38 5.04 10.10
N PRO A 490 -14.18 6.15 10.84
CA PRO A 490 -14.84 6.38 12.12
C PRO A 490 -16.37 6.27 11.99
N LEU A 491 -17.02 5.86 13.08
CA LEU A 491 -18.48 5.78 13.11
C LEU A 491 -19.09 7.19 13.05
N SER A 492 -20.18 7.35 12.30
CA SER A 492 -20.97 8.59 12.27
C SER A 492 -22.07 8.59 13.33
N PRO A 493 -22.39 9.73 13.97
CA PRO A 493 -23.54 9.84 14.86
C PRO A 493 -24.87 9.40 14.23
N THR A 494 -25.03 9.56 12.91
CA THR A 494 -26.26 9.21 12.19
C THR A 494 -26.43 7.72 11.98
N GLU A 495 -25.36 6.93 12.01
CA GLU A 495 -25.44 5.47 11.82
C GLU A 495 -25.69 4.70 13.12
N LEU A 496 -25.46 5.29 14.30
CA LEU A 496 -25.55 4.62 15.61
C LEU A 496 -26.82 3.78 15.82
N ARG A 497 -27.98 4.29 15.41
CA ARG A 497 -29.28 3.59 15.55
C ARG A 497 -29.44 2.34 14.66
N HIS A 498 -28.50 2.13 13.73
CA HIS A 498 -28.51 1.03 12.77
C HIS A 498 -27.39 0.01 13.04
N LEU A 499 -26.65 0.17 14.14
CA LEU A 499 -25.49 -0.66 14.47
C LEU A 499 -25.87 -1.77 15.44
N HIS A 500 -25.35 -2.96 15.17
CA HIS A 500 -25.35 -4.10 16.07
C HIS A 500 -23.97 -4.18 16.73
N VAL A 501 -23.92 -4.03 18.05
CA VAL A 501 -22.67 -4.10 18.83
C VAL A 501 -22.54 -5.48 19.46
N GLY A 502 -21.39 -6.12 19.26
CA GLY A 502 -20.97 -7.35 19.92
C GLY A 502 -19.69 -7.13 20.71
N VAL A 503 -19.54 -7.85 21.82
CA VAL A 503 -18.32 -7.82 22.65
C VAL A 503 -17.82 -9.25 22.76
N THR A 504 -16.54 -9.47 22.45
CA THR A 504 -15.85 -10.75 22.54
C THR A 504 -14.77 -10.62 23.59
N LEU A 505 -14.76 -11.49 24.58
CA LEU A 505 -13.78 -11.44 25.68
C LEU A 505 -12.68 -12.44 25.41
N LEU A 506 -11.43 -12.04 25.63
CA LEU A 506 -10.31 -12.94 25.51
C LEU A 506 -9.93 -13.47 26.88
N SER A 507 -10.26 -14.73 27.11
CA SER A 507 -9.78 -15.54 28.22
C SER A 507 -9.15 -16.83 27.69
N ASP A 508 -8.06 -17.27 28.32
CA ASP A 508 -7.48 -18.61 28.19
C ASP A 508 -7.10 -19.03 26.76
N PHE A 509 -5.88 -18.65 26.36
CA PHE A 509 -5.26 -19.20 25.18
C PHE A 509 -4.79 -20.64 25.44
N GLU A 510 -5.40 -21.60 24.76
CA GLU A 510 -5.03 -23.01 24.83
C GLU A 510 -4.07 -23.39 23.69
N PRO A 511 -2.87 -23.91 23.99
CA PRO A 511 -1.93 -24.33 22.96
C PRO A 511 -2.42 -25.55 22.19
N VAL A 512 -2.41 -25.46 20.86
CA VAL A 512 -2.65 -26.59 19.97
C VAL A 512 -1.38 -27.42 19.86
N ARG A 513 -1.32 -28.50 20.63
CA ARG A 513 -0.12 -29.36 20.74
C ARG A 513 0.08 -30.30 19.56
N VAL A 514 -0.96 -30.58 18.79
CA VAL A 514 -0.84 -31.37 17.55
C VAL A 514 -0.11 -30.56 16.48
N THR A 515 0.64 -31.23 15.61
CA THR A 515 1.47 -30.60 14.56
C THR A 515 1.02 -31.01 13.16
N GLY A 516 1.52 -30.30 12.13
CA GLY A 516 1.18 -30.57 10.74
C GLY A 516 -0.32 -30.41 10.46
N ARG A 517 -0.81 -31.18 9.48
CA ARG A 517 -2.21 -31.13 9.04
C ARG A 517 -3.22 -31.58 10.10
N ASN A 518 -2.78 -32.30 11.14
CA ASN A 518 -3.64 -32.69 12.27
C ASN A 518 -4.17 -31.49 13.07
N ARG A 519 -3.59 -30.30 12.89
CA ARG A 519 -4.11 -29.05 13.46
C ARG A 519 -5.50 -28.67 12.93
N ILE A 520 -5.90 -29.17 11.75
CA ILE A 520 -7.25 -28.93 11.20
C ILE A 520 -8.31 -29.51 12.15
N ASP A 521 -8.11 -30.73 12.63
CA ASP A 521 -9.06 -31.43 13.51
C ASP A 521 -9.14 -30.82 14.92
N ALA A 522 -8.14 -30.03 15.32
CA ALA A 522 -8.11 -29.33 16.59
C ALA A 522 -8.85 -27.97 16.56
N VAL A 523 -9.33 -27.53 15.40
CA VAL A 523 -10.00 -26.22 15.23
C VAL A 523 -11.49 -26.40 14.91
N THR A 524 -12.34 -25.97 15.83
CA THR A 524 -13.79 -25.95 15.64
C THR A 524 -14.25 -24.56 15.20
N VAL A 525 -14.62 -24.41 13.92
CA VAL A 525 -15.12 -23.15 13.33
C VAL A 525 -16.36 -22.66 14.08
N GLY A 526 -16.41 -21.36 14.38
CA GLY A 526 -17.50 -20.73 15.11
C GLY A 526 -17.41 -20.83 16.63
N GLN A 527 -16.58 -21.74 17.15
CA GLN A 527 -16.27 -21.84 18.58
C GLN A 527 -14.89 -21.27 18.90
N HIS A 528 -13.87 -21.66 18.14
CA HIS A 528 -12.48 -21.26 18.40
C HIS A 528 -12.11 -19.98 17.65
N GLY A 529 -11.48 -19.04 18.36
CA GLY A 529 -10.60 -18.03 17.78
C GLY A 529 -9.18 -18.58 17.69
N LEU A 530 -8.39 -18.07 16.76
CA LEU A 530 -7.01 -18.53 16.52
C LEU A 530 -6.03 -17.40 16.78
N ARG A 531 -4.96 -17.68 17.52
CA ARG A 531 -3.75 -16.84 17.58
C ARG A 531 -2.58 -17.66 17.08
N ILE A 532 -1.86 -17.14 16.10
CA ILE A 532 -0.67 -17.78 15.55
C ILE A 532 0.54 -16.87 15.74
N ALA A 533 1.70 -17.45 16.07
CA ALA A 533 2.94 -16.70 16.23
C ALA A 533 4.16 -17.52 15.78
N ARG A 534 5.12 -16.85 15.11
CA ARG A 534 6.46 -17.39 14.81
C ARG A 534 7.48 -16.25 14.75
N GLY A 535 8.42 -16.23 15.69
CA GLY A 535 9.34 -15.11 15.87
C GLY A 535 8.58 -13.81 16.20
N GLU A 536 8.89 -12.72 15.49
CA GLU A 536 8.20 -11.42 15.66
C GLU A 536 6.82 -11.35 14.96
N HIS A 537 6.46 -12.37 14.19
CA HIS A 537 5.20 -12.40 13.44
C HIS A 537 4.09 -13.03 14.27
N ALA A 538 2.99 -12.29 14.49
CA ALA A 538 1.82 -12.80 15.18
C ALA A 538 0.52 -12.29 14.55
N GLY A 539 -0.53 -13.11 14.59
CA GLY A 539 -1.86 -12.79 14.08
C GLY A 539 -2.93 -13.45 14.93
N LEU A 540 -4.09 -12.78 15.05
CA LEU A 540 -5.24 -13.30 15.79
C LEU A 540 -6.54 -13.09 15.01
N LEU A 541 -7.37 -14.11 14.89
CA LEU A 541 -8.73 -14.03 14.33
C LEU A 541 -9.76 -14.51 15.34
N LEU A 542 -10.89 -13.80 15.44
CA LEU A 542 -11.98 -14.12 16.38
C LEU A 542 -12.83 -15.29 15.87
N PRO A 543 -13.54 -16.02 16.75
CA PRO A 543 -14.37 -17.18 16.37
C PRO A 543 -15.37 -16.89 15.25
N SER A 544 -15.99 -15.72 15.26
CA SER A 544 -17.02 -15.35 14.29
C SER A 544 -16.48 -15.12 12.88
N VAL A 545 -15.18 -14.84 12.71
CA VAL A 545 -14.62 -14.42 11.42
C VAL A 545 -14.73 -15.54 10.38
N ALA A 546 -14.43 -16.78 10.77
CA ALA A 546 -14.54 -17.91 9.85
C ALA A 546 -15.99 -18.16 9.43
N VAL A 547 -16.94 -18.05 10.37
CA VAL A 547 -18.38 -18.19 10.10
C VAL A 547 -18.87 -17.10 9.14
N ASP A 548 -18.52 -15.84 9.42
CA ASP A 548 -18.92 -14.68 8.62
C ASP A 548 -18.43 -14.77 7.16
N ASN A 549 -17.34 -15.49 6.91
CA ASN A 549 -16.75 -15.64 5.57
C ASN A 549 -16.97 -17.04 4.96
N GLY A 550 -17.71 -17.93 5.63
CA GLY A 550 -17.95 -19.30 5.15
C GLY A 550 -16.68 -20.15 5.02
N TRP A 551 -15.69 -19.93 5.88
CA TRP A 551 -14.42 -20.66 5.86
C TRP A 551 -14.52 -21.98 6.63
N ASP A 552 -13.85 -23.02 6.10
CA ASP A 552 -13.54 -24.24 6.86
C ASP A 552 -12.30 -24.04 7.76
N ALA A 553 -11.98 -25.04 8.58
CA ALA A 553 -10.89 -24.97 9.56
C ALA A 553 -9.51 -24.80 8.90
N GLU A 554 -9.27 -25.45 7.75
CA GLU A 554 -8.01 -25.32 7.00
C GLU A 554 -7.85 -23.91 6.44
N THR A 555 -8.89 -23.37 5.80
CA THR A 555 -8.91 -21.98 5.31
C THR A 555 -8.71 -21.00 6.47
N PHE A 556 -9.33 -21.25 7.62
CA PHE A 556 -9.19 -20.39 8.79
C PHE A 556 -7.74 -20.34 9.32
N LEU A 557 -7.06 -21.49 9.35
CA LEU A 557 -5.63 -21.59 9.68
C LEU A 557 -4.75 -20.83 8.68
N GLN A 558 -5.03 -20.96 7.38
CA GLN A 558 -4.31 -20.22 6.33
C GLN A 558 -4.51 -18.70 6.45
N GLN A 559 -5.73 -18.25 6.74
CA GLN A 559 -6.02 -16.81 6.88
C GLN A 559 -5.38 -16.21 8.13
N VAL A 560 -5.30 -16.94 9.24
CA VAL A 560 -4.59 -16.45 10.43
C VAL A 560 -3.07 -16.34 10.17
N CYS A 561 -2.48 -17.27 9.40
CA CYS A 561 -1.09 -17.12 8.91
C CYS A 561 -0.91 -15.86 8.07
N ARG A 562 -1.80 -15.64 7.09
CA ARG A 562 -1.77 -14.45 6.23
C ARG A 562 -1.87 -13.18 7.06
N LYS A 563 -2.74 -13.15 8.07
CA LYS A 563 -2.86 -12.03 9.02
C LYS A 563 -1.59 -11.81 9.83
N ALA A 564 -0.89 -12.87 10.20
CA ALA A 564 0.41 -12.80 10.88
C ALA A 564 1.58 -12.42 9.94
N LYS A 565 1.32 -12.23 8.63
CA LYS A 565 2.35 -12.07 7.58
C LYS A 565 3.28 -13.28 7.46
N LEU A 566 2.76 -14.47 7.74
CA LEU A 566 3.45 -15.75 7.56
C LEU A 566 3.00 -16.42 6.24
N PRO A 567 3.81 -17.32 5.66
CA PRO A 567 3.35 -18.21 4.58
C PRO A 567 2.06 -18.91 4.98
N VAL A 568 1.14 -19.12 4.03
CA VAL A 568 -0.19 -19.71 4.32
C VAL A 568 -0.12 -21.15 4.85
N THR A 569 1.00 -21.84 4.65
CA THR A 569 1.27 -23.20 5.18
C THR A 569 2.04 -23.17 6.50
N ALA A 570 2.38 -21.99 7.04
CA ALA A 570 3.19 -21.89 8.25
C ALA A 570 2.53 -22.50 9.49
N TRP A 571 1.19 -22.63 9.50
CA TRP A 571 0.48 -23.31 10.57
C TRP A 571 0.79 -24.81 10.65
N GLU A 572 1.34 -25.43 9.59
CA GLU A 572 1.75 -26.84 9.60
C GLU A 572 3.10 -27.05 10.31
N ASP A 573 3.90 -25.99 10.39
CA ASP A 573 5.26 -26.00 10.91
C ASP A 573 5.27 -26.08 12.45
N GLU A 574 6.13 -26.96 12.99
CA GLU A 574 6.31 -27.14 14.44
C GLU A 574 6.93 -25.90 15.10
N ALA A 575 7.69 -25.11 14.35
CA ALA A 575 8.25 -23.85 14.82
C ALA A 575 7.19 -22.73 14.97
N THR A 576 5.95 -22.97 14.51
CA THR A 576 4.85 -22.02 14.61
C THR A 576 3.95 -22.36 15.80
N GLU A 577 3.88 -21.44 16.76
CA GLU A 577 2.95 -21.49 17.88
C GLU A 577 1.53 -21.23 17.36
N LEU A 578 0.60 -22.13 17.70
CA LEU A 578 -0.83 -21.97 17.46
C LEU A 578 -1.57 -22.12 18.79
N LEU A 579 -2.35 -21.10 19.13
CA LEU A 579 -3.22 -21.09 20.29
C LEU A 579 -4.68 -20.94 19.84
N THR A 580 -5.59 -21.62 20.51
CA THR A 580 -7.04 -21.39 20.40
C THR A 580 -7.57 -20.65 21.61
N PHE A 581 -8.71 -20.00 21.48
CA PHE A 581 -9.43 -19.39 22.60
C PHE A 581 -10.94 -19.37 22.30
N ALA A 582 -11.76 -19.36 23.34
CA ALA A 582 -13.20 -19.10 23.22
C ALA A 582 -13.48 -17.60 23.45
N GLY A 583 -14.50 -17.06 22.79
CA GLY A 583 -14.79 -15.61 22.75
C GLY A 583 -16.15 -15.20 23.28
#